data_AF-A0A3N5ZAU1-F1
#
_entry.id   AF-A0A3N5ZAU1-F1
#
_cell.length_a   1.000
_cell.length_b   1.000
_cell.length_c   1.000
_cell.angle_alpha   90.00
_cell.angle_beta   90.00
_cell.angle_gamma   90.00
#
_symmetry.space_group_name_H-M   'P 1'
#
loop_
_entity.id
_entity.type
_entity.pdbx_description
1 polymer ?
#
loop_
_entity_poly.entity_id
_entity_poly.type
_entity_poly.pdbx_seq_one_letter_code
_entity_poly.pdbx_strand_id
1 'polypeptide(L)'
;FEFCPPWYANEFIDRSEGKAEVYLRELAAQIPAEVALIWTGPTVRSLTVDMADFMRYRDLIGRPPMFWDNTLYARNIETTVYGGYTTYYPDKVDRCNLFEPLDGERPADFHALNHGRHLYVNGTADSEIYRIKFATVADYAWNTAAYDPERSLWKALVKAYGPASAREVLLFNAAYYGLYEVCMRLERGEPGREDWVLAGAARLARLDQSLLALREQLPQHHPLIGELEGYRDRQRQRLEGLSGANPHPN
;
A
#
# COMPACT_ATOMS: atom_id res chain seq x y z
N PHE A 1 13.77 -21.80 -8.04
CA PHE A 1 13.48 -22.03 -6.60
C PHE A 1 13.83 -20.76 -5.85
N GLU A 2 13.11 -20.46 -4.78
CA GLU A 2 13.24 -19.20 -4.05
C GLU A 2 13.27 -19.50 -2.55
N PHE A 3 14.01 -18.70 -1.80
CA PHE A 3 14.09 -18.80 -0.35
C PHE A 3 14.01 -17.42 0.29
N CYS A 4 13.12 -17.28 1.27
CA CYS A 4 12.98 -16.06 2.06
C CYS A 4 13.76 -16.21 3.37
N PRO A 5 14.94 -15.57 3.51
CA PRO A 5 15.70 -15.64 4.76
C PRO A 5 15.01 -14.81 5.84
N PRO A 6 15.20 -15.11 7.14
CA PRO A 6 14.64 -14.30 8.23
C PRO A 6 15.08 -12.81 8.18
N TRP A 7 16.27 -12.53 7.65
CA TRP A 7 16.78 -11.17 7.42
C TRP A 7 16.66 -10.79 5.94
N TYR A 8 15.42 -10.51 5.51
CA TYR A 8 15.08 -10.16 4.12
C TYR A 8 15.04 -8.64 3.84
N ALA A 9 15.45 -7.80 4.80
CA ALA A 9 15.53 -6.34 4.66
C ALA A 9 16.81 -5.80 5.31
N ASN A 10 17.38 -4.69 4.81
CA ASN A 10 18.62 -4.14 5.37
C ASN A 10 18.44 -3.70 6.83
N GLU A 11 17.27 -3.13 7.18
CA GLU A 11 16.97 -2.74 8.56
C GLU A 11 17.04 -3.91 9.55
N PHE A 12 16.72 -5.13 9.11
CA PHE A 12 16.84 -6.32 9.96
C PHE A 12 18.29 -6.73 10.13
N ILE A 13 19.10 -6.60 9.08
CA ILE A 13 20.54 -6.85 9.13
C ILE A 13 21.18 -5.90 10.14
N ASP A 14 20.88 -4.60 10.04
CA ASP A 14 21.45 -3.57 10.91
C ASP A 14 21.09 -3.79 12.38
N ARG A 15 19.87 -4.27 12.66
CA ARG A 15 19.40 -4.60 14.02
C ARG A 15 19.87 -5.96 14.53
N SER A 16 20.55 -6.76 13.72
CA SER A 16 20.94 -8.12 14.07
C SER A 16 22.25 -8.23 14.87
N GLU A 17 22.97 -7.12 15.03
CA GLU A 17 24.28 -7.06 15.70
C GLU A 17 25.30 -8.03 15.06
N GLY A 18 25.32 -8.13 13.72
CA GLY A 18 26.26 -8.96 12.97
C GLY A 18 25.79 -10.40 12.71
N LYS A 19 24.71 -10.84 13.36
CA LYS A 19 24.19 -12.22 13.23
C LYS A 19 23.65 -12.50 11.84
N ALA A 20 22.97 -11.53 11.24
CA ALA A 20 22.43 -11.66 9.89
C ALA A 20 23.55 -11.82 8.87
N GLU A 21 24.66 -11.11 9.04
CA GLU A 21 25.78 -11.17 8.11
C GLU A 21 26.46 -12.54 8.11
N VAL A 22 26.67 -13.12 9.28
CA VAL A 22 27.20 -14.49 9.40
C VAL A 22 26.22 -15.48 8.74
N TYR A 23 24.94 -15.41 9.11
CA TYR A 23 23.91 -16.31 8.58
C TYR A 23 23.76 -16.23 7.06
N LEU A 24 23.66 -15.02 6.49
CA LEU A 24 23.41 -14.83 5.06
C LEU A 24 24.61 -15.28 4.22
N ARG A 25 25.85 -15.07 4.70
CA ARG A 25 27.06 -15.58 4.04
C ARG A 25 27.09 -17.11 4.05
N GLU A 26 26.83 -17.72 5.21
CA GLU A 26 26.80 -19.18 5.34
C GLU A 26 25.69 -19.82 4.49
N LEU A 27 24.49 -19.24 4.51
CA LEU A 27 23.36 -19.66 3.69
C LEU A 27 23.73 -19.59 2.21
N ALA A 28 24.22 -18.45 1.74
CA ALA A 28 24.60 -18.26 0.35
C ALA A 28 25.78 -19.17 -0.08
N ALA A 29 26.66 -19.56 0.82
CA ALA A 29 27.74 -20.51 0.52
C ALA A 29 27.25 -21.96 0.36
N GLN A 30 26.12 -22.31 0.98
CA GLN A 30 25.63 -23.69 1.06
C GLN A 30 24.48 -24.01 0.10
N ILE A 31 23.68 -23.01 -0.29
CA ILE A 31 22.56 -23.23 -1.20
C ILE A 31 22.97 -23.07 -2.67
N PRO A 32 22.37 -23.84 -3.61
CA PRO A 32 22.65 -23.72 -5.03
C PRO A 32 22.50 -22.29 -5.57
N ALA A 33 23.29 -21.93 -6.58
CA ALA A 33 23.28 -20.59 -7.18
C ALA A 33 21.94 -20.25 -7.85
N GLU A 34 21.22 -21.25 -8.35
CA GLU A 34 19.90 -21.10 -8.95
C GLU A 34 18.79 -20.81 -7.92
N VAL A 35 19.03 -20.96 -6.62
CA VAL A 35 18.07 -20.56 -5.59
C VAL A 35 18.17 -19.05 -5.40
N ALA A 36 17.09 -18.36 -5.71
CA ALA A 36 16.94 -16.93 -5.49
C ALA A 36 16.79 -16.64 -3.99
N LEU A 37 17.51 -15.64 -3.49
CA LEU A 37 17.37 -15.13 -2.13
C LEU A 37 16.52 -13.87 -2.16
N ILE A 38 15.41 -13.89 -1.43
CA ILE A 38 14.45 -12.78 -1.38
C ILE A 38 15.01 -11.61 -0.60
N TRP A 39 14.77 -10.41 -1.11
CA TRP A 39 15.07 -9.14 -0.48
C TRP A 39 13.93 -8.14 -0.71
N THR A 40 13.59 -7.35 0.30
CA THR A 40 12.49 -6.37 0.24
C THR A 40 12.96 -4.92 0.18
N GLY A 41 14.28 -4.69 0.20
CA GLY A 41 14.88 -3.36 0.16
C GLY A 41 15.52 -2.92 1.48
N PRO A 42 15.76 -1.60 1.67
CA PRO A 42 16.21 -1.04 2.94
C PRO A 42 15.28 -1.39 4.11
N THR A 43 13.97 -1.43 3.88
CA THR A 43 12.95 -1.80 4.89
C THR A 43 11.97 -2.82 4.31
N VAL A 44 11.07 -3.35 5.16
CA VAL A 44 10.01 -4.26 4.69
C VAL A 44 9.16 -3.63 3.58
N ARG A 45 8.89 -2.32 3.64
CA ARG A 45 8.03 -1.58 2.70
C ARG A 45 8.83 -0.46 2.04
N SER A 46 9.74 -0.83 1.15
CA SER A 46 10.70 0.10 0.56
C SER A 46 10.10 0.95 -0.56
N LEU A 47 9.59 2.13 -0.21
CA LEU A 47 9.14 3.13 -1.20
C LEU A 47 10.29 3.64 -2.07
N THR A 48 11.49 3.77 -1.52
CA THR A 48 12.71 4.09 -2.27
C THR A 48 13.73 2.98 -2.07
N VAL A 49 14.40 2.58 -3.15
CA VAL A 49 15.56 1.70 -3.14
C VAL A 49 16.65 2.39 -3.94
N ASP A 50 17.84 2.54 -3.38
CA ASP A 50 19.00 3.05 -4.12
C ASP A 50 20.02 1.94 -4.43
N MET A 51 21.09 2.31 -5.16
CA MET A 51 22.14 1.34 -5.47
C MET A 51 22.98 0.94 -4.26
N ALA A 52 23.13 1.79 -3.24
CA ALA A 52 23.88 1.42 -2.04
C ALA A 52 23.14 0.34 -1.25
N ASP A 53 21.82 0.45 -1.12
CA ASP A 53 20.95 -0.53 -0.51
C ASP A 53 21.05 -1.90 -1.20
N PHE A 54 20.96 -1.88 -2.54
CA PHE A 54 21.08 -3.08 -3.35
C PHE A 54 22.46 -3.73 -3.21
N MET A 55 23.53 -2.94 -3.33
CA MET A 55 24.91 -3.44 -3.26
C MET A 55 25.22 -4.01 -1.88
N ARG A 56 24.74 -3.39 -0.80
CA ARG A 56 24.89 -3.90 0.56
C ARG A 56 24.37 -5.33 0.69
N TYR A 57 23.15 -5.58 0.22
CA TYR A 57 22.56 -6.92 0.30
C TYR A 57 23.25 -7.90 -0.67
N ARG A 58 23.44 -7.49 -1.92
CA ARG A 58 24.10 -8.29 -2.97
C ARG A 58 25.48 -8.76 -2.55
N ASP A 59 26.30 -7.87 -2.01
CA ASP A 59 27.68 -8.18 -1.60
C ASP A 59 27.71 -9.14 -0.41
N LEU A 60 26.67 -9.11 0.43
CA LEU A 60 26.54 -10.02 1.55
C LEU A 60 26.21 -11.46 1.11
N ILE A 61 25.34 -11.61 0.12
CA ILE A 61 24.94 -12.92 -0.42
C ILE A 61 25.77 -13.38 -1.62
N GLY A 62 26.68 -12.53 -2.12
CA GLY A 62 27.58 -12.81 -3.24
C GLY A 62 26.88 -13.00 -4.60
N ARG A 63 25.61 -12.60 -4.74
CA ARG A 63 24.78 -12.80 -5.94
C ARG A 63 23.66 -11.77 -6.01
N PRO A 64 23.04 -11.52 -7.17
CA PRO A 64 21.84 -10.69 -7.25
C PRO A 64 20.71 -11.26 -6.38
N PRO A 65 20.06 -10.44 -5.54
CA PRO A 65 18.85 -10.86 -4.83
C PRO A 65 17.64 -10.89 -5.77
N MET A 66 16.56 -11.53 -5.33
CA MET A 66 15.23 -11.38 -5.94
C MET A 66 14.42 -10.37 -5.12
N PHE A 67 14.03 -9.27 -5.75
CA PHE A 67 13.25 -8.24 -5.08
C PHE A 67 11.78 -8.64 -4.93
N TRP A 68 11.32 -8.61 -3.69
CA TRP A 68 9.91 -8.77 -3.32
C TRP A 68 9.37 -7.42 -2.85
N ASP A 69 8.60 -6.79 -3.73
CA ASP A 69 8.04 -5.47 -3.56
C ASP A 69 6.77 -5.49 -2.69
N ASN A 70 6.80 -4.77 -1.58
CA ASN A 70 5.67 -4.61 -0.65
C ASN A 70 5.04 -3.20 -0.72
N THR A 71 5.27 -2.45 -1.80
CA THR A 71 4.86 -1.04 -1.88
C THR A 71 3.38 -0.83 -2.17
N LEU A 72 2.66 -1.82 -2.72
CA LEU A 72 1.22 -1.73 -2.98
C LEU A 72 0.36 -1.58 -1.72
N TYR A 73 0.94 -1.71 -0.52
CA TYR A 73 0.29 -1.41 0.74
C TYR A 73 1.19 -0.61 1.68
N ALA A 74 2.25 0.02 1.16
CA ALA A 74 3.24 0.71 1.98
C ALA A 74 2.61 1.82 2.82
N ARG A 75 1.67 2.59 2.23
CA ARG A 75 0.95 3.67 2.90
C ARG A 75 -0.43 3.23 3.38
N ASN A 76 -0.71 1.92 3.43
CA ASN A 76 -1.91 1.42 4.11
C ASN A 76 -1.77 1.69 5.62
N ILE A 77 -2.78 2.36 6.15
CA ILE A 77 -2.85 2.87 7.53
C ILE A 77 -3.64 1.96 8.47
N GLU A 78 -4.34 0.95 7.94
CA GLU A 78 -5.13 0.00 8.76
C GLU A 78 -4.25 -1.02 9.48
N THR A 79 -2.97 -1.12 9.15
CA THR A 79 -2.00 -1.99 9.82
C THR A 79 -0.96 -1.19 10.58
N THR A 80 -0.83 -1.47 11.88
CA THR A 80 0.22 -0.93 12.75
C THR A 80 1.48 -1.80 12.77
N VAL A 81 1.46 -2.93 12.06
CA VAL A 81 2.60 -3.85 11.96
C VAL A 81 3.73 -3.16 11.21
N TYR A 82 4.94 -3.18 11.78
CA TYR A 82 6.12 -2.43 11.33
C TYR A 82 5.95 -0.90 11.39
N GLY A 83 5.16 -0.41 12.36
CA GLY A 83 4.97 1.02 12.63
C GLY A 83 3.80 1.62 11.85
N GLY A 84 3.55 1.20 10.61
CA GLY A 84 2.48 1.79 9.78
C GLY A 84 2.78 3.25 9.36
N TYR A 85 2.18 3.70 8.26
CA TYR A 85 2.51 5.01 7.67
C TYR A 85 2.19 6.20 8.58
N THR A 86 1.08 6.12 9.32
CA THR A 86 0.59 7.16 10.23
C THR A 86 1.48 7.40 11.44
N THR A 87 2.29 6.42 11.85
CA THR A 87 3.22 6.58 12.99
C THR A 87 4.36 7.55 12.65
N TYR A 88 4.82 7.53 11.39
CA TYR A 88 5.92 8.37 10.94
C TYR A 88 5.43 9.64 10.21
N TYR A 89 4.26 9.59 9.57
CA TYR A 89 3.70 10.68 8.77
C TYR A 89 2.25 10.98 9.15
N PRO A 90 1.99 11.35 10.41
CA PRO A 90 0.64 11.56 10.93
C PRO A 90 -0.19 12.61 10.17
N ASP A 91 0.48 13.61 9.58
CA ASP A 91 -0.17 14.75 8.94
C ASP A 91 -0.18 14.64 7.41
N LYS A 92 0.07 13.44 6.86
CA LYS A 92 0.06 13.15 5.41
C LYS A 92 -0.97 12.09 5.01
N VAL A 93 -1.93 11.80 5.89
CA VAL A 93 -2.92 10.74 5.66
C VAL A 93 -3.85 11.05 4.50
N ASP A 94 -4.17 12.32 4.29
CA ASP A 94 -4.95 12.82 3.16
C ASP A 94 -4.30 12.52 1.78
N ARG A 95 -3.01 12.16 1.77
CA ARG A 95 -2.24 11.77 0.58
C ARG A 95 -2.18 10.26 0.34
N CYS A 96 -2.76 9.46 1.22
CA CYS A 96 -2.83 8.02 1.03
C CYS A 96 -3.84 7.63 -0.06
N ASN A 97 -3.73 6.39 -0.56
CA ASN A 97 -4.58 5.89 -1.63
C ASN A 97 -4.93 4.41 -1.42
N LEU A 98 -6.22 4.08 -1.40
CA LEU A 98 -6.71 2.71 -1.25
C LEU A 98 -6.25 1.86 -2.44
N PHE A 99 -6.09 2.49 -3.60
CA PHE A 99 -5.73 1.89 -4.87
C PHE A 99 -4.27 2.16 -5.26
N GLU A 100 -3.40 2.41 -4.26
CA GLU A 100 -1.95 2.65 -4.41
C GLU A 100 -1.37 2.08 -5.71
N PRO A 101 -1.05 2.93 -6.70
CA PRO A 101 -0.35 2.47 -7.88
C PRO A 101 1.07 2.07 -7.49
N LEU A 102 1.71 1.23 -8.30
CA LEU A 102 3.14 0.96 -8.12
C LEU A 102 3.92 2.26 -8.38
N ASP A 103 4.45 2.92 -7.35
CA ASP A 103 5.10 4.23 -7.47
C ASP A 103 6.47 4.28 -6.77
N GLY A 104 7.00 3.11 -6.40
CA GLY A 104 8.28 3.03 -5.72
C GLY A 104 9.43 3.54 -6.59
N GLU A 105 10.31 4.33 -6.01
CA GLU A 105 11.53 4.81 -6.65
C GLU A 105 12.56 3.68 -6.69
N ARG A 106 13.08 3.40 -7.88
CA ARG A 106 14.05 2.34 -8.13
C ARG A 106 15.20 2.88 -8.98
N PRO A 107 16.40 2.29 -8.90
CA PRO A 107 17.49 2.60 -9.82
C PRO A 107 17.08 2.37 -11.28
N ALA A 108 17.76 3.06 -12.20
CA ALA A 108 17.60 2.79 -13.63
C ALA A 108 17.87 1.31 -13.93
N ASP A 109 17.05 0.71 -14.80
CA ASP A 109 17.15 -0.69 -15.18
C ASP A 109 17.11 -1.70 -14.02
N PHE A 110 16.49 -1.36 -12.89
CA PHE A 110 16.45 -2.22 -11.70
C PHE A 110 15.90 -3.63 -11.96
N HIS A 111 14.98 -3.78 -12.93
CA HIS A 111 14.48 -5.08 -13.37
C HIS A 111 15.60 -6.03 -13.86
N ALA A 112 16.67 -5.50 -14.45
CA ALA A 112 17.82 -6.26 -14.92
C ALA A 112 18.77 -6.68 -13.77
N LEU A 113 18.65 -6.06 -12.60
CA LEU A 113 19.45 -6.34 -11.41
C LEU A 113 18.87 -7.47 -10.54
N ASN A 114 17.64 -7.92 -10.82
CA ASN A 114 16.99 -8.98 -10.07
C ASN A 114 17.43 -10.37 -10.52
N HIS A 115 17.54 -11.30 -9.56
CA HIS A 115 17.73 -12.72 -9.85
C HIS A 115 16.61 -13.23 -10.76
N GLY A 116 16.98 -13.87 -11.87
CA GLY A 116 16.03 -14.35 -12.87
C GLY A 116 15.27 -13.25 -13.64
N ARG A 117 15.56 -11.96 -13.38
CA ARG A 117 14.82 -10.81 -13.94
C ARG A 117 13.33 -10.82 -13.62
N HIS A 118 12.98 -11.40 -12.47
CA HIS A 118 11.60 -11.41 -11.96
C HIS A 118 11.41 -10.27 -10.95
N LEU A 119 10.19 -9.71 -10.94
CA LEU A 119 9.72 -8.78 -9.91
C LEU A 119 8.50 -9.39 -9.26
N TYR A 120 8.56 -9.62 -7.94
CA TYR A 120 7.41 -10.11 -7.19
C TYR A 120 6.79 -8.95 -6.45
N VAL A 121 5.47 -8.84 -6.53
CA VAL A 121 4.72 -7.81 -5.83
C VAL A 121 3.76 -8.49 -4.89
N ASN A 122 3.85 -8.13 -3.61
CA ASN A 122 3.00 -8.69 -2.58
C ASN A 122 1.60 -8.09 -2.63
N GLY A 123 0.59 -8.95 -2.40
CA GLY A 123 -0.80 -8.56 -2.37
C GLY A 123 -1.71 -9.76 -2.28
N THR A 124 -3.02 -9.53 -2.39
CA THR A 124 -4.01 -10.60 -2.34
C THR A 124 -4.85 -10.64 -3.61
N ALA A 125 -5.12 -11.84 -4.12
CA ALA A 125 -5.81 -12.05 -5.41
C ALA A 125 -7.35 -12.01 -5.29
N ASP A 126 -7.86 -12.10 -4.07
CA ASP A 126 -9.29 -12.12 -3.75
C ASP A 126 -9.93 -10.72 -3.66
N SER A 127 -9.12 -9.66 -3.57
CA SER A 127 -9.59 -8.27 -3.47
C SER A 127 -9.65 -7.57 -4.84
N GLU A 128 -10.77 -6.93 -5.12
CA GLU A 128 -10.96 -6.01 -6.25
C GLU A 128 -10.04 -4.78 -6.14
N ILE A 129 -9.84 -4.24 -4.93
CA ILE A 129 -8.86 -3.17 -4.71
C ILE A 129 -7.47 -3.61 -5.17
N TYR A 130 -7.02 -4.81 -4.80
CA TYR A 130 -5.71 -5.31 -5.24
C TYR A 130 -5.67 -5.62 -6.74
N ARG A 131 -6.77 -6.04 -7.37
CA ARG A 131 -6.82 -6.18 -8.84
C ARG A 131 -6.57 -4.86 -9.55
N ILE A 132 -7.10 -3.75 -9.03
CA ILE A 132 -6.80 -2.39 -9.54
C ILE A 132 -5.31 -2.11 -9.40
N LYS A 133 -4.72 -2.39 -8.24
CA LYS A 133 -3.27 -2.19 -8.00
C LYS A 133 -2.42 -3.03 -8.94
N PHE A 134 -2.73 -4.32 -9.11
CA PHE A 134 -2.02 -5.22 -10.02
C PHE A 134 -2.12 -4.79 -11.48
N ALA A 135 -3.20 -4.14 -11.90
CA ALA A 135 -3.27 -3.56 -13.24
C ALA A 135 -2.18 -2.49 -13.46
N THR A 136 -1.80 -1.74 -12.40
CA THR A 136 -0.69 -0.78 -12.48
C THR A 136 0.68 -1.45 -12.51
N VAL A 137 0.84 -2.56 -11.77
CA VAL A 137 2.04 -3.40 -11.86
C VAL A 137 2.20 -3.95 -13.27
N ALA A 138 1.11 -4.37 -13.91
CA ALA A 138 1.13 -4.87 -15.28
C ALA A 138 1.53 -3.79 -16.30
N ASP A 139 1.03 -2.55 -16.15
CA ASP A 139 1.43 -1.42 -17.00
C ASP A 139 2.93 -1.08 -16.82
N TYR A 140 3.41 -1.08 -15.57
CA TYR A 140 4.83 -0.89 -15.26
C TYR A 140 5.70 -2.00 -15.87
N ALA A 141 5.36 -3.27 -15.63
CA ALA A 141 6.13 -4.41 -16.12
C ALA A 141 6.18 -4.49 -17.65
N TRP A 142 5.16 -3.96 -18.34
CA TRP A 142 5.13 -3.89 -19.79
C TRP A 142 5.99 -2.76 -20.36
N ASN A 143 6.01 -1.59 -19.73
CA ASN A 143 6.77 -0.43 -20.22
C ASN A 143 7.25 0.48 -19.08
N THR A 144 8.32 0.05 -18.42
CA THR A 144 8.93 0.77 -17.29
C THR A 144 9.35 2.20 -17.66
N ALA A 145 9.87 2.42 -18.87
CA ALA A 145 10.42 3.70 -19.31
C ALA A 145 9.37 4.81 -19.51
N ALA A 146 8.13 4.45 -19.87
CA ALA A 146 7.04 5.42 -20.07
C ALA A 146 5.94 5.31 -19.00
N TYR A 147 6.16 4.51 -17.97
CA TYR A 147 5.21 4.30 -16.90
C TYR A 147 5.04 5.57 -16.06
N ASP A 148 3.79 5.93 -15.80
CA ASP A 148 3.39 7.01 -14.90
C ASP A 148 2.32 6.46 -13.94
N PRO A 149 2.57 6.44 -12.61
CA PRO A 149 1.69 5.76 -11.65
C PRO A 149 0.24 6.27 -11.68
N GLU A 150 0.07 7.58 -11.69
CA GLU A 150 -1.26 8.23 -11.62
C GLU A 150 -2.04 8.02 -12.92
N ARG A 151 -1.38 8.17 -14.07
CA ARG A 151 -1.98 7.85 -15.37
C ARG A 151 -2.34 6.38 -15.49
N SER A 152 -1.48 5.48 -14.99
CA SER A 152 -1.74 4.05 -14.98
C SER A 152 -2.97 3.71 -14.12
N LEU A 153 -3.06 4.26 -12.91
CA LEU A 153 -4.22 4.09 -12.05
C LEU A 153 -5.50 4.57 -12.73
N TRP A 154 -5.47 5.78 -13.32
CA TRP A 154 -6.61 6.31 -14.06
C TRP A 154 -7.02 5.40 -15.22
N LYS A 155 -6.05 4.93 -16.03
CA LYS A 155 -6.31 3.98 -17.12
C LYS A 155 -6.96 2.69 -16.60
N ALA A 156 -6.46 2.13 -15.50
CA ALA A 156 -6.98 0.91 -14.89
C ALA A 156 -8.44 1.09 -14.45
N LEU A 157 -8.73 2.16 -13.72
CA LEU A 157 -10.08 2.47 -13.23
C LEU A 157 -11.06 2.71 -14.39
N VAL A 158 -10.67 3.52 -15.38
CA VAL A 158 -11.51 3.82 -16.55
C VAL A 158 -11.80 2.55 -17.36
N LYS A 159 -10.80 1.69 -17.55
CA LYS A 159 -10.96 0.45 -18.30
C LYS A 159 -11.85 -0.56 -17.58
N ALA A 160 -11.74 -0.65 -16.25
CA ALA A 160 -12.50 -1.59 -15.45
C ALA A 160 -13.95 -1.14 -15.20
N TYR A 161 -14.16 0.15 -14.96
CA TYR A 161 -15.42 0.67 -14.42
C TYR A 161 -16.07 1.77 -15.28
N GLY A 162 -15.37 2.26 -16.30
CA GLY A 162 -15.80 3.42 -17.09
C GLY A 162 -15.45 4.76 -16.41
N PRO A 163 -15.38 5.87 -17.18
CA PRO A 163 -14.90 7.17 -16.66
C PRO A 163 -15.71 7.74 -15.50
N ALA A 164 -17.04 7.58 -15.52
CA ALA A 164 -17.91 8.08 -14.47
C ALA A 164 -17.65 7.37 -13.14
N SER A 165 -17.63 6.03 -13.14
CA SER A 165 -17.36 5.25 -11.93
C SER A 165 -15.91 5.40 -11.48
N ALA A 166 -14.94 5.49 -12.40
CA ALA A 166 -13.54 5.76 -12.06
C ALA A 166 -13.38 7.06 -11.27
N ARG A 167 -14.10 8.12 -11.67
CA ARG A 167 -14.13 9.40 -10.94
C ARG A 167 -14.73 9.23 -9.54
N GLU A 168 -15.84 8.52 -9.42
CA GLU A 168 -16.50 8.28 -8.12
C GLU A 168 -15.62 7.44 -7.18
N VAL A 169 -14.89 6.45 -7.70
CA VAL A 169 -13.90 5.67 -6.94
C VAL A 169 -12.79 6.57 -6.35
N LEU A 170 -12.24 7.49 -7.14
CA LEU A 170 -11.20 8.41 -6.65
C LEU A 170 -11.75 9.42 -5.63
N LEU A 171 -12.99 9.87 -5.82
CA LEU A 171 -13.64 10.76 -4.85
C LEU A 171 -13.98 10.03 -3.54
N PHE A 172 -14.36 8.76 -3.61
CA PHE A 172 -14.49 7.90 -2.43
C PHE A 172 -13.15 7.83 -1.69
N ASN A 173 -12.04 7.56 -2.39
CA ASN A 173 -10.70 7.51 -1.79
C ASN A 173 -10.35 8.80 -1.02
N ALA A 174 -10.53 9.96 -1.67
CA ALA A 174 -10.23 11.24 -1.06
C ALA A 174 -11.12 11.54 0.16
N ALA A 175 -12.40 11.14 0.12
CA ALA A 175 -13.28 11.26 1.27
C ALA A 175 -12.90 10.31 2.41
N TYR A 176 -12.46 9.09 2.09
CA TYR A 176 -12.08 8.07 3.07
C TYR A 176 -10.87 8.52 3.89
N TYR A 177 -9.79 8.94 3.22
CA TYR A 177 -8.60 9.41 3.95
C TYR A 177 -8.80 10.77 4.61
N GLY A 178 -9.62 11.66 4.02
CA GLY A 178 -10.03 12.88 4.69
C GLY A 178 -10.82 12.62 5.97
N LEU A 179 -11.70 11.61 5.98
CA LEU A 179 -12.40 11.17 7.20
C LEU A 179 -11.43 10.54 8.21
N TYR A 180 -10.48 9.74 7.74
CA TYR A 180 -9.47 9.14 8.61
C TYR A 180 -8.63 10.21 9.33
N GLU A 181 -8.20 11.24 8.61
CA GLU A 181 -7.46 12.38 9.17
C GLU A 181 -8.29 13.08 10.25
N VAL A 182 -9.56 13.38 9.97
CA VAL A 182 -10.48 13.98 10.95
C VAL A 182 -10.57 13.14 12.22
N CYS A 183 -10.74 11.82 12.09
CA CYS A 183 -10.78 10.91 13.24
C CYS A 183 -9.48 10.94 14.05
N MET A 184 -8.32 10.98 13.38
CA MET A 184 -7.02 11.09 14.07
C MET A 184 -6.88 12.40 14.86
N ARG A 185 -7.35 13.53 14.31
CA ARG A 185 -7.35 14.82 15.01
C ARG A 185 -8.26 14.83 16.23
N LEU A 186 -9.45 14.22 16.11
CA LEU A 186 -10.39 14.03 17.22
C LEU A 186 -9.78 13.17 18.33
N GLU A 187 -9.10 12.07 17.99
CA GLU A 187 -8.40 11.20 18.94
C GLU A 187 -7.28 11.92 19.72
N ARG A 188 -6.61 12.88 19.08
CA ARG A 188 -5.57 13.71 19.71
C ARG A 188 -6.12 14.84 20.58
N GLY A 189 -7.44 15.07 20.55
CA GLY A 189 -8.06 16.17 21.27
C GLY A 189 -7.66 17.54 20.72
N GLU A 190 -7.44 17.66 19.41
CA GLU A 190 -7.16 18.96 18.78
C GLU A 190 -8.32 19.95 19.01
N PRO A 191 -8.05 21.26 19.16
CA PRO A 191 -9.09 22.29 19.27
C PRO A 191 -10.04 22.28 18.06
N GLY A 192 -11.27 22.78 18.25
CA GLY A 192 -12.27 22.83 17.17
C GLY A 192 -13.03 21.52 16.97
N ARG A 193 -13.28 20.76 18.06
CA ARG A 193 -13.98 19.46 18.01
C ARG A 193 -15.28 19.50 17.22
N GLU A 194 -16.12 20.52 17.40
CA GLU A 194 -17.40 20.64 16.67
C GLU A 194 -17.19 20.77 15.16
N ASP A 195 -16.20 21.57 14.74
CA ASP A 195 -15.82 21.72 13.34
C ASP A 195 -15.29 20.40 12.76
N TRP A 196 -14.49 19.65 13.52
CA TRP A 196 -14.00 18.34 13.11
C TRP A 196 -15.12 17.32 12.97
N VAL A 197 -16.07 17.28 13.90
CA VAL A 197 -17.25 16.39 13.80
C VAL A 197 -18.08 16.74 12.57
N LEU A 198 -18.32 18.03 12.30
CA LEU A 198 -19.03 18.49 11.11
C LEU A 198 -18.28 18.11 9.82
N ALA A 199 -16.96 18.32 9.78
CA ALA A 199 -16.12 17.94 8.66
C ALA A 199 -16.16 16.42 8.43
N GLY A 200 -16.09 15.61 9.50
CA GLY A 200 -16.21 14.16 9.44
C GLY A 200 -17.55 13.71 8.87
N ALA A 201 -18.66 14.31 9.33
CA ALA A 201 -20.00 14.03 8.80
C ALA A 201 -20.11 14.35 7.30
N ALA A 202 -19.53 15.47 6.85
CA ALA A 202 -19.50 15.82 5.43
C ALA A 202 -18.69 14.81 4.59
N ARG A 203 -17.55 14.32 5.11
CA ARG A 203 -16.75 13.27 4.44
C ARG A 203 -17.50 11.94 4.37
N LEU A 204 -18.16 11.54 5.46
CA LEU A 204 -18.99 10.34 5.48
C LEU A 204 -20.14 10.43 4.48
N ALA A 205 -20.83 11.58 4.39
CA ALA A 205 -21.87 11.80 3.38
C ALA A 205 -21.32 11.68 1.95
N ARG A 206 -20.08 12.15 1.70
CA ARG A 206 -19.42 11.97 0.40
C ARG A 206 -19.12 10.50 0.08
N LEU A 207 -18.73 9.69 1.06
CA LEU A 207 -18.57 8.24 0.89
C LEU A 207 -19.90 7.59 0.49
N ASP A 208 -20.97 7.91 1.21
CA ASP A 208 -22.31 7.38 0.95
C ASP A 208 -22.82 7.76 -0.46
N GLN A 209 -22.60 9.01 -0.87
CA GLN A 209 -22.92 9.47 -2.23
C GLN A 209 -22.12 8.72 -3.31
N SER A 210 -20.83 8.48 -3.08
CA SER A 210 -19.99 7.74 -4.03
C SER A 210 -20.48 6.30 -4.18
N LEU A 211 -20.80 5.63 -3.06
CA LEU A 211 -21.34 4.27 -3.07
C LEU A 211 -22.68 4.19 -3.80
N LEU A 212 -23.58 5.16 -3.59
CA LEU A 212 -24.85 5.23 -4.30
C LEU A 212 -24.62 5.34 -5.81
N ALA A 213 -23.79 6.30 -6.25
CA ALA A 213 -23.49 6.50 -7.66
C ALA A 213 -22.83 5.26 -8.30
N LEU A 214 -21.94 4.58 -7.58
CA LEU A 214 -21.30 3.35 -8.06
C LEU A 214 -22.30 2.20 -8.19
N ARG A 215 -23.25 2.05 -7.27
CA ARG A 215 -24.31 1.01 -7.36
C ARG A 215 -25.26 1.23 -8.54
N GLU A 216 -25.48 2.48 -8.95
CA GLU A 216 -26.30 2.80 -10.13
C GLU A 216 -25.58 2.50 -11.45
N GLN A 217 -24.24 2.57 -11.45
CA GLN A 217 -23.42 2.45 -12.66
C GLN A 217 -22.81 1.07 -12.85
N LEU A 218 -22.51 0.35 -11.77
CA LEU A 218 -21.88 -0.97 -11.80
C LEU A 218 -22.92 -2.10 -11.73
N PRO A 219 -22.57 -3.31 -12.21
CA PRO A 219 -23.43 -4.48 -12.07
C PRO A 219 -23.86 -4.74 -10.62
N GLN A 220 -25.06 -5.27 -10.45
CA GLN A 220 -25.56 -5.66 -9.14
C GLN A 220 -24.59 -6.64 -8.46
N HIS A 221 -24.28 -6.41 -7.19
CA HIS A 221 -23.32 -7.20 -6.40
C HIS A 221 -21.86 -7.17 -6.91
N HIS A 222 -21.45 -6.11 -7.63
CA HIS A 222 -20.05 -5.95 -8.00
C HIS A 222 -19.14 -5.98 -6.75
N PRO A 223 -18.07 -6.81 -6.68
CA PRO A 223 -17.36 -7.04 -5.42
C PRO A 223 -16.66 -5.79 -4.86
N LEU A 224 -16.22 -4.88 -5.73
CA LEU A 224 -15.66 -3.58 -5.31
C LEU A 224 -16.61 -2.80 -4.40
N ILE A 225 -17.93 -2.85 -4.64
CA ILE A 225 -18.92 -2.17 -3.81
C ILE A 225 -18.86 -2.70 -2.38
N GLY A 226 -18.82 -4.03 -2.21
CA GLY A 226 -18.75 -4.66 -0.89
C GLY A 226 -17.47 -4.31 -0.13
N GLU A 227 -16.32 -4.26 -0.83
CA GLU A 227 -15.07 -3.83 -0.21
C GLU A 227 -15.16 -2.37 0.26
N LEU A 228 -15.63 -1.45 -0.59
CA LEU A 228 -15.76 -0.02 -0.26
C LEU A 228 -16.78 0.22 0.87
N GLU A 229 -17.87 -0.54 0.91
CA GLU A 229 -18.82 -0.53 2.03
C GLU A 229 -18.14 -0.89 3.35
N GLY A 230 -17.31 -1.93 3.36
CA GLY A 230 -16.53 -2.31 4.54
C GLY A 230 -15.60 -1.20 5.03
N TYR A 231 -14.91 -0.51 4.12
CA TYR A 231 -14.09 0.66 4.46
C TYR A 231 -14.92 1.81 5.04
N ARG A 232 -16.06 2.13 4.41
CA ARG A 232 -16.99 3.17 4.86
C ARG A 232 -17.56 2.86 6.25
N ASP A 233 -18.00 1.63 6.47
CA ASP A 233 -18.60 1.21 7.75
C ASP A 233 -17.61 1.29 8.91
N ARG A 234 -16.35 0.86 8.70
CA ARG A 234 -15.29 1.02 9.71
C ARG A 234 -15.07 2.48 10.09
N GLN A 235 -15.00 3.39 9.11
CA GLN A 235 -14.79 4.81 9.42
C GLN A 235 -16.02 5.48 10.02
N ARG A 236 -17.24 5.07 9.63
CA ARG A 236 -18.48 5.52 10.29
C ARG A 236 -18.46 5.17 11.78
N GLN A 237 -18.22 3.90 12.11
CA GLN A 237 -18.19 3.44 13.49
C GLN A 237 -17.14 4.20 14.32
N ARG A 238 -15.96 4.44 13.72
CA ARG A 238 -14.89 5.23 14.35
C ARG A 238 -15.34 6.67 14.64
N LEU A 239 -15.92 7.35 13.64
CA LEU A 239 -16.40 8.73 13.81
C LEU A 239 -17.51 8.82 14.88
N GLU A 240 -18.48 7.90 14.86
CA GLU A 240 -19.59 7.88 15.83
C GLU A 240 -19.08 7.75 17.27
N GLY A 241 -18.15 6.81 17.50
CA GLY A 241 -17.50 6.63 18.80
C GLY A 241 -16.73 7.86 19.26
N LEU A 242 -16.08 8.58 18.34
CA LEU A 242 -15.33 9.79 18.65
C LEU A 242 -16.21 11.02 18.82
N SER A 243 -17.38 11.08 18.17
CA SER A 243 -18.28 12.24 18.19
C SER A 243 -19.14 12.29 19.46
N GLY A 244 -19.24 11.18 20.21
CA GLY A 244 -20.10 11.08 21.40
C GLY A 244 -21.56 10.77 21.07
N ALA A 245 -21.85 10.35 19.83
CA ALA A 245 -23.15 9.80 19.48
C ALA A 245 -23.24 8.38 20.05
N ASN A 246 -23.89 8.24 21.21
CA ASN A 246 -24.13 6.93 21.83
C ASN A 246 -24.91 6.02 20.86
N PRO A 247 -24.45 4.79 20.52
CA PRO A 247 -25.21 3.89 19.65
C PRO A 247 -26.46 3.29 20.32
N HIS A 248 -26.63 3.47 21.63
CA HIS A 248 -27.78 2.94 22.38
C HIS A 248 -28.21 3.92 23.48
N PRO A 249 -29.43 4.50 23.42
CA PRO A 249 -30.13 4.89 24.63
C PRO A 249 -30.58 3.61 25.35
N ASN A 250 -30.43 3.60 26.68
CA ASN A 250 -30.83 2.53 27.59
C ASN A 250 -32.23 1.96 27.29
#